data_AF-A0A948ZB64-F1
#
_entry.id   AF-A0A948ZB64-F1
#
_cell.length_a   1.000
_cell.length_b   1.000
_cell.length_c   1.000
_cell.angle_alpha   90.00
_cell.angle_beta   90.00
_cell.angle_gamma   90.00
#
_symmetry.space_group_name_H-M   'P 1'
#
loop_
_entity.id
_entity.type
_entity.pdbx_description
1 polymer ?
#
loop_
_entity_poly.entity_id
_entity_poly.type
_entity_poly.pdbx_seq_one_letter_code
_entity_poly.pdbx_strand_id
1 'polypeptide(L)'
;MDRHVLQPHTRASIRVVTSAGPEELVGWVLASDDDQLSLRTRSGERQVQWTQVTACRSVGVPRGRDPLRMPTAELSQLAEHAGLNGRKFVTRLSQLLDGRDPVGPVGDDVALFGEWAVTSGEVELFAAAWWAAQADARNLLVITDEAQRAAELVALGLAEVS
;
A
#
# COMPACT_ATOMS: atom_id res chain seq x y z
N MET A 1 -11.74 -9.62 -22.87
CA MET A 1 -11.13 -8.73 -21.87
C MET A 1 -10.00 -9.49 -21.20
N ASP A 2 -8.82 -8.90 -21.08
CA ASP A 2 -7.70 -9.54 -20.41
C ASP A 2 -7.92 -9.52 -18.89
N ARG A 3 -8.20 -10.68 -18.31
CA ARG A 3 -8.44 -10.85 -16.86
C ARG A 3 -7.11 -11.03 -16.09
N HIS A 4 -6.00 -11.28 -16.78
CA HIS A 4 -4.71 -11.57 -16.12
C HIS A 4 -4.19 -10.38 -15.32
N VAL A 5 -4.63 -9.17 -15.64
CA VAL A 5 -4.28 -7.94 -14.91
C VAL A 5 -4.94 -7.82 -13.52
N LEU A 6 -5.87 -8.73 -13.18
CA LEU A 6 -6.65 -8.71 -11.94
C LEU A 6 -6.27 -9.88 -11.02
N GLN A 7 -4.97 -10.01 -10.73
CA GLN A 7 -4.47 -10.96 -9.74
C GLN A 7 -4.81 -10.52 -8.32
N PRO A 8 -4.99 -11.45 -7.35
CA PRO A 8 -5.09 -11.11 -5.94
C PRO A 8 -3.97 -10.15 -5.49
N HIS A 9 -4.31 -9.23 -4.60
CA HIS A 9 -3.42 -8.19 -4.06
C HIS A 9 -2.95 -7.13 -5.06
N THR A 10 -3.38 -7.18 -6.32
CA THR A 10 -3.19 -6.05 -7.25
C THR A 10 -4.22 -4.97 -6.98
N ARG A 11 -3.86 -3.72 -7.25
CA ARG A 11 -4.81 -2.61 -7.24
C ARG A 11 -5.30 -2.36 -8.66
N ALA A 12 -6.61 -2.18 -8.83
CA ALA A 12 -7.23 -2.07 -10.14
C ALA A 12 -8.24 -0.91 -10.21
N SER A 13 -8.41 -0.37 -11.41
CA SER A 13 -9.52 0.49 -11.82
C SER A 13 -10.40 -0.30 -12.79
N ILE A 14 -11.69 -0.41 -12.47
CA ILE A 14 -12.64 -1.31 -13.14
C ILE A 14 -13.90 -0.52 -13.47
N ARG A 15 -14.28 -0.51 -14.73
CA ARG A 15 -15.53 0.09 -15.19
C ARG A 15 -16.61 -0.97 -15.25
N VAL A 16 -17.71 -0.71 -14.57
CA VAL A 16 -18.86 -1.62 -14.49
C VAL A 16 -20.11 -0.92 -14.99
N VAL A 17 -21.06 -1.69 -15.52
CA VAL A 17 -22.42 -1.22 -15.84
C VAL A 17 -23.39 -1.86 -14.86
N THR A 18 -24.06 -1.02 -14.07
CA THR A 18 -25.07 -1.43 -13.08
C THR A 18 -26.46 -1.02 -13.55
N SER A 19 -27.50 -1.41 -12.80
CA SER A 19 -28.86 -0.91 -13.03
C SER A 19 -29.00 0.60 -12.82
N ALA A 20 -28.11 1.21 -12.03
CA ALA A 20 -28.04 2.67 -11.84
C ALA A 20 -27.22 3.39 -12.92
N GLY A 21 -26.59 2.64 -13.83
CA GLY A 21 -25.72 3.16 -14.88
C GLY A 21 -24.24 2.78 -14.69
N PRO A 22 -23.35 3.38 -15.50
CA PRO A 22 -21.91 3.13 -15.43
C PRO A 22 -21.28 3.63 -14.12
N GLU A 23 -20.40 2.83 -13.53
CA GLU A 23 -19.63 3.14 -12.31
C GLU A 23 -18.15 2.79 -12.54
N GLU A 24 -17.24 3.57 -11.95
CA GLU A 24 -15.81 3.21 -11.87
C GLU A 24 -15.47 2.81 -10.43
N LEU A 25 -15.02 1.56 -10.28
CA LEU A 25 -14.55 1.00 -9.03
C LEU A 25 -13.04 1.03 -9.00
N VAL A 26 -12.47 1.52 -7.90
CA VAL A 26 -11.02 1.48 -7.67
C VAL A 26 -10.76 0.83 -6.32
N GLY A 27 -9.96 -0.23 -6.32
CA GLY A 27 -9.74 -1.04 -5.12
C GLY A 27 -8.67 -2.11 -5.30
N TRP A 28 -8.47 -2.87 -4.23
CA TRP A 28 -7.58 -4.01 -4.21
C TRP A 28 -8.35 -5.28 -4.57
N VAL A 29 -7.83 -6.08 -5.49
CA VAL A 29 -8.41 -7.38 -5.84
C VAL A 29 -8.19 -8.32 -4.66
N LEU A 30 -9.28 -8.86 -4.13
CA LEU A 30 -9.27 -9.86 -3.06
C LEU A 30 -9.23 -11.27 -3.67
N ALA A 31 -10.10 -11.51 -4.65
CA ALA A 31 -10.22 -12.77 -5.35
C ALA A 31 -10.87 -12.55 -6.72
N SER A 32 -10.59 -13.45 -7.64
CA SER A 32 -11.16 -13.51 -8.98
C SER A 32 -11.42 -14.96 -9.31
N ASP A 33 -12.65 -15.29 -9.67
CA ASP A 33 -13.02 -16.61 -10.21
C ASP A 33 -13.60 -16.46 -11.63
N ASP A 34 -14.20 -17.53 -12.16
CA ASP A 34 -14.72 -17.54 -13.53
C ASP A 34 -15.95 -16.64 -13.72
N ASP A 35 -16.70 -16.38 -12.64
CA ASP A 35 -18.01 -15.71 -12.63
C ASP A 35 -17.93 -14.27 -12.10
N GLN A 36 -17.11 -14.05 -11.08
CA GLN A 36 -17.06 -12.80 -10.34
C GLN A 36 -15.67 -12.36 -9.91
N LEU A 37 -15.60 -11.07 -9.58
CA LEU A 37 -14.45 -10.38 -9.05
C LEU A 37 -14.81 -9.76 -7.69
N SER A 38 -13.98 -10.03 -6.69
CA SER A 38 -14.10 -9.45 -5.34
C SER A 38 -13.04 -8.37 -5.15
N LEU A 39 -13.46 -7.19 -4.72
CA LEU A 39 -12.61 -6.01 -4.53
C LEU A 39 -12.82 -5.42 -3.14
N ARG A 40 -11.75 -4.95 -2.51
CA ARG A 40 -11.85 -4.00 -1.40
C ARG A 40 -11.67 -2.59 -1.94
N THR A 41 -12.74 -1.81 -1.96
CA THR A 41 -12.71 -0.38 -2.29
C THR A 41 -12.62 0.45 -1.01
N ARG A 42 -12.50 1.77 -1.15
CA ARG A 42 -12.53 2.69 0.00
C ARG A 42 -13.88 2.68 0.74
N SER A 43 -14.97 2.31 0.06
CA SER A 43 -16.31 2.23 0.66
C SER A 43 -16.62 0.84 1.25
N GLY A 44 -15.66 -0.09 1.22
CA GLY A 44 -15.84 -1.47 1.67
C GLY A 44 -15.68 -2.48 0.55
N GLU A 45 -16.04 -3.72 0.83
CA GLU A 45 -15.94 -4.81 -0.14
C GLU A 45 -17.05 -4.74 -1.18
N ARG A 46 -16.73 -5.09 -2.42
CA ARG A 46 -17.63 -5.12 -3.57
C ARG A 46 -17.41 -6.41 -4.34
N GLN A 47 -18.51 -7.09 -4.66
CA GLN A 47 -18.52 -8.18 -5.62
C GLN A 47 -19.10 -7.67 -6.94
N VAL A 48 -18.47 -8.06 -8.04
CA VAL A 48 -18.83 -7.63 -9.39
C VAL A 48 -18.88 -8.86 -10.29
N GLN A 49 -19.98 -9.04 -10.99
CA GLN A 49 -20.10 -10.10 -12.00
C GLN A 49 -19.31 -9.71 -13.25
N TRP A 50 -18.63 -10.66 -13.88
CA TRP A 50 -17.85 -10.36 -15.10
C TRP A 50 -18.70 -9.79 -16.23
N THR A 51 -19.97 -10.17 -16.30
CA THR A 51 -20.95 -9.64 -17.26
C THR A 51 -21.19 -8.14 -17.10
N GLN A 52 -20.90 -7.57 -15.93
CA GLN A 52 -21.01 -6.14 -15.65
C GLN A 52 -19.73 -5.39 -16.00
N VAL A 53 -18.58 -6.06 -16.08
CA VAL A 53 -17.28 -5.42 -16.31
C VAL A 53 -17.09 -5.09 -17.78
N THR A 54 -16.92 -3.81 -18.08
CA THR A 54 -16.70 -3.32 -19.45
C THR A 54 -15.24 -3.01 -19.75
N ALA A 55 -14.46 -2.65 -18.73
CA ALA A 55 -13.02 -2.45 -18.84
C ALA A 55 -12.34 -2.63 -17.48
N CYS A 56 -11.08 -3.04 -17.49
CA CYS A 56 -10.24 -3.08 -16.30
C CYS A 56 -8.78 -2.77 -16.64
N ARG A 57 -8.04 -2.27 -15.65
CA ARG A 57 -6.58 -2.11 -15.70
C ARG A 57 -5.99 -2.17 -14.31
N SER A 58 -4.76 -2.68 -14.21
CA SER A 58 -3.94 -2.49 -13.02
C SER A 58 -3.58 -1.01 -12.85
N VAL A 59 -3.53 -0.56 -11.60
CA VAL A 59 -3.11 0.80 -11.23
C VAL A 59 -2.18 0.73 -10.04
N GLY A 60 -1.21 1.65 -9.97
CA GLY A 60 -0.28 1.71 -8.85
C GLY A 60 -0.93 2.10 -7.52
N VAL A 61 -0.13 2.00 -6.45
CA VAL A 61 -0.48 2.52 -5.13
C VAL A 61 -0.71 4.03 -5.23
N PRO A 62 -1.75 4.59 -4.58
CA PRO A 62 -1.99 6.02 -4.63
C PRO A 62 -0.81 6.80 -4.08
N ARG A 63 -0.52 7.94 -4.70
CA ARG A 63 0.47 8.87 -4.20
C ARG A 63 -0.06 9.60 -2.98
N GLY A 64 0.65 9.53 -1.86
CA GLY A 64 0.37 10.33 -0.67
C GLY A 64 1.01 11.71 -0.72
N ARG A 65 0.93 12.42 0.41
CA ARG A 65 1.73 13.64 0.64
C ARG A 65 3.23 13.34 0.51
N ASP A 66 4.03 14.39 0.39
CA ASP A 66 5.49 14.21 0.43
C ASP A 66 5.94 13.89 1.86
N PRO A 67 6.51 12.70 2.12
CA PRO A 67 6.95 12.36 3.47
C PRO A 67 8.05 13.30 3.97
N LEU A 68 8.86 13.88 3.08
CA LEU A 68 9.93 14.83 3.43
C LEU A 68 9.41 16.20 3.85
N ARG A 69 8.12 16.48 3.67
CA ARG A 69 7.49 17.73 4.12
C ARG A 69 6.83 17.60 5.48
N MET A 70 6.75 16.39 6.05
CA MET A 70 6.25 16.19 7.41
C MET A 70 7.31 16.67 8.41
N PRO A 71 6.94 17.50 9.41
CA PRO A 71 7.89 17.91 10.44
C PRO A 71 8.47 16.69 11.18
N THR A 72 9.79 16.68 11.44
CA THR A 72 10.46 15.58 12.16
C THR A 72 9.79 15.29 13.50
N ALA A 73 9.32 16.32 14.22
CA ALA A 73 8.62 16.15 15.49
C ALA A 73 7.35 15.29 15.36
N GLU A 74 6.59 15.44 14.28
CA GLU A 74 5.41 14.61 14.03
C GLU A 74 5.80 13.17 13.64
N LEU A 75 6.90 12.99 12.91
CA LEU A 75 7.44 11.65 12.60
C LEU A 75 7.93 10.93 13.88
N SER A 76 8.56 11.67 14.80
CA SER A 76 8.91 11.14 16.12
C SER A 76 7.68 10.72 16.91
N GLN A 77 6.61 11.53 16.90
CA GLN A 77 5.36 11.14 17.55
C GLN A 77 4.77 9.87 16.93
N LEU A 78 4.79 9.71 15.60
CA LEU A 78 4.34 8.47 14.97
C LEU A 78 5.15 7.26 15.43
N ALA A 79 6.48 7.39 15.49
CA ALA A 79 7.37 6.33 15.97
C ALA A 79 7.08 5.98 17.44
N GLU A 80 6.95 6.99 18.31
CA GLU A 80 6.64 6.82 19.73
C GLU A 80 5.29 6.14 19.95
N HIS A 81 4.24 6.52 19.20
CA HIS A 81 2.93 5.85 19.27
C HIS A 81 2.99 4.39 18.81
N ALA A 82 3.91 4.05 17.91
CA ALA A 82 4.19 2.68 17.51
C ALA A 82 5.11 1.93 18.49
N GLY A 83 5.58 2.59 19.56
CA GLY A 83 6.53 2.01 20.53
C GLY A 83 7.95 1.86 19.98
N LEU A 84 8.31 2.61 18.94
CA LEU A 84 9.60 2.50 18.25
C LEU A 84 10.45 3.75 18.47
N ASN A 85 11.77 3.55 18.55
CA ASN A 85 12.77 4.61 18.69
C ASN A 85 14.01 4.30 17.82
N GLY A 86 14.76 5.35 17.49
CA GLY A 86 15.96 5.24 16.67
C GLY A 86 15.95 6.14 15.44
N ARG A 87 16.81 5.82 14.47
CA ARG A 87 16.90 6.52 13.18
C ARG A 87 15.65 6.27 12.34
N LYS A 88 15.22 7.30 11.60
CA LYS A 88 13.94 7.34 10.90
C LYS A 88 14.18 7.37 9.40
N PHE A 89 13.54 6.45 8.69
CA PHE A 89 13.63 6.34 7.24
C PHE A 89 12.23 6.42 6.66
N VAL A 90 12.02 7.33 5.71
CA VAL A 90 10.71 7.56 5.12
C VAL A 90 10.69 7.36 3.62
N THR A 91 9.57 6.90 3.09
CA THR A 91 9.31 6.85 1.64
C THR A 91 7.82 6.87 1.32
N ARG A 92 7.48 7.22 0.08
CA ARG A 92 6.14 6.97 -0.45
C ARG A 92 6.04 5.51 -0.86
N LEU A 93 4.95 4.84 -0.47
CA LEU A 93 4.68 3.46 -0.91
C LEU A 93 4.61 3.36 -2.44
N SER A 94 4.01 4.35 -3.10
CA SER A 94 3.98 4.44 -4.57
C SER A 94 5.37 4.47 -5.23
N GLN A 95 6.41 4.94 -4.55
CA GLN A 95 7.78 4.94 -5.08
C GLN A 95 8.49 3.63 -4.76
N LEU A 96 8.36 3.14 -3.52
CA LEU A 96 8.98 1.90 -3.08
C LEU A 96 8.48 0.67 -3.87
N LEU A 97 7.19 0.66 -4.21
CA LEU A 97 6.49 -0.47 -4.84
C LEU A 97 6.37 -0.34 -6.36
N ASP A 98 6.89 0.73 -6.96
CA ASP A 98 6.77 0.94 -8.41
C ASP A 98 7.44 -0.19 -9.19
N GLY A 99 6.73 -0.73 -10.18
CA GLY A 99 7.19 -1.86 -11.00
C GLY A 99 7.39 -3.20 -10.27
N ARG A 100 6.96 -3.32 -9.00
CA ARG A 100 7.09 -4.55 -8.21
C ARG A 100 5.79 -5.34 -8.19
N ASP A 101 5.92 -6.66 -8.14
CA ASP A 101 4.77 -7.54 -7.95
C ASP A 101 4.27 -7.48 -6.50
N PRO A 102 2.94 -7.55 -6.29
CA PRO A 102 2.36 -7.61 -4.95
C PRO A 102 2.76 -8.88 -4.23
N VAL A 103 3.19 -8.73 -2.98
CA VAL A 103 3.49 -9.83 -2.07
C VAL A 103 2.32 -9.98 -1.09
N GLY A 104 2.00 -11.22 -0.74
CA GLY A 104 0.96 -11.54 0.26
C GLY A 104 1.26 -10.89 1.62
N PRO A 105 0.22 -10.66 2.44
CA PRO A 105 0.31 -9.81 3.62
C PRO A 105 1.17 -10.42 4.76
N VAL A 106 2.01 -9.58 5.37
CA VAL A 106 2.55 -9.75 6.74
C VAL A 106 2.31 -8.42 7.44
N GLY A 107 1.39 -8.38 8.41
CA GLY A 107 0.80 -7.12 8.90
C GLY A 107 0.90 -6.86 10.39
N ASP A 108 1.28 -7.86 11.19
CA ASP A 108 1.16 -7.76 12.65
C ASP A 108 2.16 -6.76 13.26
N ASP A 109 3.25 -6.49 12.55
CA ASP A 109 4.34 -5.59 12.97
C ASP A 109 4.29 -4.20 12.31
N VAL A 110 3.13 -3.80 11.75
CA VAL A 110 2.96 -2.50 11.08
C VAL A 110 1.82 -1.72 11.73
N ALA A 111 2.17 -0.61 12.39
CA ALA A 111 1.19 0.31 12.97
C ALA A 111 0.66 1.30 11.92
N LEU A 112 -0.64 1.59 11.95
CA LEU A 112 -1.31 2.49 11.00
C LEU A 112 -1.81 3.76 11.67
N PHE A 113 -1.47 4.92 11.08
CA PHE A 113 -1.87 6.25 11.53
C PHE A 113 -2.30 7.11 10.34
N GLY A 114 -3.57 7.01 9.96
CA GLY A 114 -4.09 7.72 8.78
C GLY A 114 -3.43 7.22 7.49
N GLU A 115 -2.70 8.10 6.80
CA GLU A 115 -1.96 7.72 5.58
C GLU A 115 -0.56 7.12 5.85
N TRP A 116 -0.17 6.97 7.12
CA TRP A 116 1.15 6.51 7.52
C TRP A 116 1.10 5.07 8.02
N ALA A 117 2.04 4.27 7.54
CA ALA A 117 2.43 3.01 8.15
C ALA A 117 3.78 3.19 8.86
N VAL A 118 3.92 2.59 10.03
CA VAL A 118 5.11 2.69 10.88
C VAL A 118 5.55 1.28 11.27
N THR A 119 6.83 0.97 11.08
CA THR A 119 7.38 -0.36 11.38
C THR A 119 8.85 -0.32 11.78
N SER A 120 9.35 -1.39 12.39
CA SER A 120 10.77 -1.55 12.73
C SER A 120 11.60 -1.95 11.50
N GLY A 121 12.92 -1.86 11.60
CA GLY A 121 13.82 -2.32 10.54
C GLY A 121 13.90 -3.83 10.38
N GLU A 122 13.41 -4.61 11.36
CA GLU A 122 13.53 -6.07 11.41
C GLU A 122 12.52 -6.78 10.49
N VAL A 123 11.47 -6.08 10.07
CA VAL A 123 10.42 -6.66 9.21
C VAL A 123 10.89 -6.80 7.76
N GLU A 124 10.26 -7.75 7.04
CA GLU A 124 10.38 -7.83 5.60
C GLU A 124 9.71 -6.60 4.97
N LEU A 125 10.53 -5.73 4.39
CA LEU A 125 10.13 -4.38 4.00
C LEU A 125 9.03 -4.38 2.94
N PHE A 126 9.11 -5.28 1.95
CA PHE A 126 8.16 -5.27 0.83
C PHE A 126 6.80 -5.84 1.23
N ALA A 127 6.76 -6.88 2.04
CA ALA A 127 5.54 -7.42 2.63
C ALA A 127 4.86 -6.38 3.52
N ALA A 128 5.63 -5.70 4.39
CA ALA A 128 5.12 -4.60 5.21
C ALA A 128 4.56 -3.45 4.35
N ALA A 129 5.28 -3.05 3.30
CA ALA A 129 4.87 -2.00 2.38
C ALA A 129 3.60 -2.36 1.59
N TRP A 130 3.48 -3.60 1.10
CA TRP A 130 2.29 -4.07 0.40
C TRP A 130 1.09 -4.18 1.33
N TRP A 131 1.29 -4.68 2.55
CA TRP A 131 0.25 -4.72 3.56
C TRP A 131 -0.24 -3.31 3.91
N ALA A 132 0.70 -2.37 4.15
CA ALA A 132 0.40 -0.97 4.43
C ALA A 132 -0.42 -0.32 3.30
N ALA A 133 -0.01 -0.52 2.04
CA ALA A 133 -0.71 0.03 0.88
C ALA A 133 -2.15 -0.53 0.78
N GLN A 134 -2.30 -1.82 1.05
CA GLN A 134 -3.58 -2.51 1.12
C GLN A 134 -4.48 -1.95 2.23
N ALA A 135 -3.90 -1.58 3.37
CA ALA A 135 -4.57 -0.91 4.49
C ALA A 135 -4.74 0.61 4.30
N ASP A 136 -4.62 1.08 3.06
CA ASP A 136 -4.81 2.47 2.63
C ASP A 136 -3.75 3.48 3.09
N ALA A 137 -2.63 3.02 3.67
CA ALA A 137 -1.47 3.87 3.87
C ALA A 137 -0.88 4.30 2.52
N ARG A 138 -0.10 5.38 2.56
CA ARG A 138 0.54 6.03 1.41
C ARG A 138 2.03 6.29 1.63
N ASN A 139 2.42 6.43 2.88
CA ASN A 139 3.79 6.63 3.31
C ASN A 139 4.19 5.54 4.29
N LEU A 140 5.47 5.21 4.30
CA LEU A 140 6.08 4.27 5.24
C LEU A 140 7.16 5.01 6.03
N LEU A 141 7.13 4.83 7.35
CA LEU A 141 8.18 5.20 8.29
C LEU A 141 8.79 3.91 8.85
N VAL A 142 10.08 3.72 8.61
CA VAL A 142 10.86 2.60 9.12
C VAL A 142 11.81 3.11 10.19
N ILE A 143 11.87 2.41 11.33
CA ILE A 143 12.70 2.78 12.47
C ILE A 143 13.78 1.71 12.69
N THR A 144 15.05 2.09 12.68
CA THR A 144 16.17 1.18 12.96
C THR A 144 17.42 1.91 13.39
N ASP A 145 18.16 1.35 14.34
CA ASP A 145 19.53 1.80 14.69
C ASP A 145 20.62 0.89 14.11
N GLU A 146 20.24 -0.18 13.43
CA GLU A 146 21.19 -1.11 12.83
C GLU A 146 21.83 -0.48 11.59
N ALA A 147 23.16 -0.30 11.63
CA ALA A 147 23.90 0.40 10.58
C ALA A 147 23.79 -0.29 9.20
N GLN A 148 23.81 -1.63 9.17
CA GLN A 148 23.66 -2.39 7.94
C GLN A 148 22.26 -2.17 7.34
N ARG A 149 21.22 -2.33 8.17
CA ARG A 149 19.85 -2.14 7.71
C ARG A 149 19.59 -0.72 7.23
N ALA A 150 20.10 0.29 7.94
CA ALA A 150 20.03 1.68 7.51
C ALA A 150 20.64 1.90 6.11
N ALA A 151 21.82 1.30 5.84
CA ALA A 151 22.45 1.40 4.53
C ALA A 151 21.60 0.74 3.42
N GLU A 152 20.97 -0.40 3.72
CA GLU A 152 20.04 -1.07 2.79
C GLU A 152 18.81 -0.20 2.49
N LEU A 153 18.20 0.42 3.51
CA LEU A 153 17.03 1.29 3.34
C LEU A 153 17.37 2.50 2.44
N VAL A 154 18.53 3.10 2.63
CA VAL A 154 19.02 4.20 1.77
C VAL A 154 19.26 3.72 0.34
N ALA A 155 19.87 2.55 0.15
CA ALA A 155 20.09 1.95 -1.18
C ALA A 155 18.76 1.63 -1.90
N LEU A 156 17.70 1.34 -1.14
CA LEU A 156 16.33 1.15 -1.64
C LEU A 156 15.58 2.47 -1.90
N GLY A 157 16.20 3.62 -1.61
CA GLY A 157 15.65 4.94 -1.87
C GLY A 157 14.79 5.52 -0.75
N LEU A 158 14.83 4.95 0.46
CA LEU A 158 14.26 5.61 1.63
C LEU A 158 15.17 6.77 2.06
N ALA A 159 14.56 7.88 2.45
CA ALA A 159 15.27 9.03 2.95
C ALA A 159 15.39 8.97 4.47
N GLU A 160 16.61 9.06 4.98
CA GLU A 160 16.84 9.27 6.41
C GLU A 160 16.46 10.70 6.81
N VAL A 161 15.74 10.83 7.92
CA VAL A 161 15.33 12.13 8.47
C VAL A 161 15.84 12.27 9.90
N SER A 162 16.42 13.45 10.16
CA SER A 162 17.01 13.85 11.45
C SER A 162 16.03 14.67 12.28
#